data_AF-A0AA87IMU9-F1
#
_entry.id   AF-A0AA87IMU9-F1
#
_cell.length_a   1.000
_cell.length_b   1.000
_cell.length_c   1.000
_cell.angle_alpha   90.00
_cell.angle_beta   90.00
_cell.angle_gamma   90.00
#
_symmetry.space_group_name_H-M   'P 1'
#
loop_
_entity.id
_entity.type
_entity.pdbx_description
1 polymer ?
#
loop_
_entity_poly.entity_id
_entity_poly.type
_entity_poly.pdbx_seq_one_letter_code
_entity_poly.pdbx_strand_id
1 'polypeptide(L)' 'MSKVIFNEHQHRTLEANQNAASVSDQTIQYTLEFKIHAVKENLAGKDPSQIFAKVGLI' A
#
# COMPACT_ATOMS: atom_id res chain seq x y z
N MET A 1 10.31 -10.98 -16.62
CA MET A 1 9.61 -9.84 -15.98
C MET A 1 8.12 -10.07 -16.10
N SER A 2 7.55 -10.80 -15.14
CA SER A 2 6.12 -11.14 -15.15
C SER A 2 5.31 -9.91 -14.75
N LYS A 3 4.34 -9.55 -15.59
CA LYS A 3 3.43 -8.42 -15.38
C LYS A 3 2.52 -8.75 -14.19
N VAL A 4 2.77 -8.19 -13.02
CA VAL A 4 1.89 -8.32 -11.85
C VAL A 4 0.65 -7.47 -12.15
N ILE A 5 -0.44 -8.12 -12.51
CA ILE A 5 -1.75 -7.49 -12.67
C ILE A 5 -2.48 -7.70 -11.34
N PHE A 6 -2.89 -6.61 -10.70
CA PHE A 6 -3.71 -6.68 -9.50
C PHE A 6 -5.08 -7.20 -9.89
N ASN A 7 -5.45 -8.37 -9.39
CA ASN A 7 -6.76 -8.97 -9.64
C ASN A 7 -7.87 -8.10 -9.01
N GLU A 8 -9.10 -8.19 -9.51
CA GLU A 8 -10.24 -7.37 -9.03
C GLU A 8 -10.44 -7.43 -7.49
N HIS A 9 -10.19 -8.57 -6.87
CA HIS A 9 -10.27 -8.73 -5.41
C HIS A 9 -9.20 -7.95 -4.66
N GLN A 10 -7.99 -7.86 -5.22
CA GLN A 10 -6.90 -7.06 -4.68
C GLN A 10 -7.26 -5.57 -4.81
N HIS A 11 -7.81 -5.18 -5.97
CA HIS A 11 -8.32 -3.83 -6.20
C HIS A 11 -9.34 -3.40 -5.15
N ARG A 12 -10.40 -4.18 -4.93
CA ARG A 12 -11.42 -3.83 -3.92
C ARG A 12 -10.87 -3.75 -2.50
N THR A 13 -9.92 -4.61 -2.16
CA THR A 13 -9.28 -4.61 -0.82
C THR A 13 -8.42 -3.36 -0.64
N LEU A 14 -7.71 -2.95 -1.70
CA LEU A 14 -6.89 -1.75 -1.73
C LEU A 14 -7.74 -0.47 -1.78
N GLU A 15 -8.84 -0.45 -2.54
CA GLU A 15 -9.78 0.67 -2.61
C GLU A 15 -10.56 0.87 -1.31
N ALA A 16 -10.87 -0.21 -0.60
CA ALA A 16 -11.47 -0.13 0.74
C ALA A 16 -10.49 0.43 1.80
N ASN A 17 -9.20 0.54 1.46
CA ASN A 17 -8.17 1.02 2.37
C ASN A 17 -8.05 2.54 2.32
N GLN A 18 -8.31 3.23 3.44
CA GLN A 18 -8.19 4.70 3.51
C GLN A 18 -6.78 5.25 3.17
N ASN A 19 -5.76 4.38 3.20
CA ASN A 19 -4.39 4.75 2.92
C ASN A 19 -4.06 4.72 1.41
N ALA A 20 -4.87 4.06 0.60
CA ALA A 20 -4.75 4.07 -0.85
C ALA A 20 -5.49 5.30 -1.42
N ALA A 21 -4.75 6.16 -2.12
CA ALA A 21 -5.31 7.32 -2.81
C ALA A 21 -5.93 6.95 -4.16
N SER A 22 -5.32 6.00 -4.88
CA SER A 22 -5.84 5.51 -6.16
C SER A 22 -5.23 4.15 -6.46
N VAL A 23 -6.06 3.20 -6.88
CA VAL A 23 -5.62 1.88 -7.32
C VAL A 23 -5.80 1.79 -8.83
N SER A 24 -4.77 1.33 -9.54
CA SER A 24 -4.79 1.01 -10.96
C SER A 24 -4.38 -0.44 -11.14
N ASP A 25 -4.72 -1.05 -12.29
CA ASP A 25 -4.43 -2.46 -12.61
C ASP A 25 -2.99 -2.91 -12.31
N GLN A 26 -2.03 -1.98 -12.33
CA GLN A 26 -0.60 -2.27 -12.17
C GLN A 26 0.09 -1.46 -11.07
N THR A 27 -0.59 -0.46 -10.50
CA THR A 27 0.04 0.46 -9.54
C THR A 27 -0.93 0.88 -8.46
N ILE A 28 -0.40 1.03 -7.25
CA ILE A 28 -1.13 1.55 -6.10
C ILE A 28 -0.51 2.89 -5.74
N GLN A 29 -1.32 3.93 -5.79
CA GLN A 29 -0.96 5.25 -5.31
C GLN A 29 -1.46 5.38 -3.88
N TYR A 30 -0.55 5.65 -2.96
CA TYR A 30 -0.88 5.92 -1.57
C TYR A 30 -1.06 7.41 -1.30
N THR A 31 -1.87 7.72 -0.27
CA THR A 31 -2.03 9.08 0.22
C THR A 31 -0.71 9.65 0.74
N LEU A 32 -0.57 10.97 0.69
CA LEU A 32 0.63 11.64 1.17
C LEU A 32 0.85 11.38 2.67
N GLU A 33 -0.23 11.36 3.45
CA GLU A 33 -0.19 11.06 4.89
C GLU A 33 0.38 9.68 5.17
N PHE A 34 -0.08 8.66 4.42
CA PHE A 34 0.44 7.31 4.55
C PHE A 34 1.92 7.23 4.17
N LYS A 35 2.35 7.90 3.08
CA LYS A 35 3.76 7.95 2.68
C LYS A 35 4.64 8.55 3.78
N ILE A 36 4.20 9.66 4.38
CA ILE A 36 4.93 10.31 5.49
C ILE A 36 4.99 9.38 6.71
N HIS A 37 3.88 8.73 7.06
CA HIS A 37 3.83 7.79 8.17
C HIS A 37 4.76 6.59 7.93
N ALA A 38 4.72 6.01 6.72
CA ALA A 38 5.55 4.87 6.34
C ALA A 38 7.04 5.23 6.37
N VAL A 39 7.43 6.40 5.89
CA VAL A 39 8.82 6.88 5.97
C VAL A 39 9.23 7.09 7.43
N LYS A 40 8.39 7.68 8.28
CA LYS A 40 8.68 7.85 9.71
C LYS A 40 8.87 6.51 10.43
N GLU A 41 7.98 5.55 10.19
CA GLU A 41 8.08 4.21 10.78
C GLU A 41 9.33 3.47 10.27
N ASN A 42 9.68 3.62 8.99
CA ASN A 42 10.88 3.04 8.43
C ASN A 42 12.15 3.66 9.02
N LEU A 43 12.17 4.99 9.21
CA LEU A 43 13.25 5.68 9.92
C LEU A 43 13.34 5.28 11.40
N ALA A 44 12.22 4.89 12.02
CA ALA A 44 12.19 4.34 13.37
C ALA A 44 12.69 2.87 13.44
N GLY A 45 13.11 2.29 12.31
CA GLY A 45 13.66 0.93 12.23
C GLY A 45 12.62 -0.17 12.00
N LYS A 46 11.38 0.19 11.64
CA LYS A 46 10.36 -0.82 11.28
C LYS A 46 10.52 -1.27 9.83
N ASP A 47 10.31 -2.56 9.62
CA ASP A 47 10.34 -3.14 8.29
C ASP A 47 9.16 -2.61 7.45
N PRO A 48 9.38 -2.23 6.18
CA PRO A 48 8.32 -1.82 5.28
C PRO A 48 7.15 -2.80 5.27
N SER A 49 7.42 -4.11 5.23
CA SER A 49 6.39 -5.15 5.19
C SER A 49 5.49 -5.10 6.43
N GLN A 50 6.04 -4.78 7.61
CA GLN A 50 5.23 -4.61 8.82
C GLN A 50 4.36 -3.36 8.77
N ILE A 51 4.88 -2.28 8.18
CA ILE A 51 4.13 -1.03 7.99
C ILE A 51 2.95 -1.30 7.06
N PHE A 52 3.18 -1.95 5.93
CA PHE A 52 2.14 -2.33 4.96
C PHE A 52 1.17 -3.39 5.50
N ALA A 53 1.64 -4.36 6.29
CA ALA A 53 0.78 -5.35 6.95
C ALA A 53 -0.15 -4.71 7.98
N LYS A 54 0.35 -3.72 8.74
CA LYS A 54 -0.43 -3.04 9.78
C LYS A 54 -1.61 -2.25 9.22
N VAL A 55 -1.47 -1.70 8.02
CA VAL A 55 -2.59 -1.07 7.31
C VAL A 55 -3.40 -2.06 6.47
N GLY A 56 -3.08 -3.36 6.47
CA GLY A 56 -3.85 -4.38 5.75
C GLY A 56 -3.63 -4.36 4.23
N LEU A 57 -2.43 -3.96 3.79
CA LEU A 57 -2.05 -3.93 2.38
C LEU A 57 -1.36 -5.23 1.91
N ILE A 58 -1.04 -6.15 2.82
CA ILE A 58 -0.50 -7.50 2.54
C ILE A 58 -1.09 -8.53 3.51
#